data_AF-A0AAJ1T5L4-F1
#
_entry.id   AF-A0AAJ1T5L4-F1
#
_cell.length_a   1.000
_cell.length_b   1.000
_cell.length_c   1.000
_cell.angle_alpha   90.00
_cell.angle_beta   90.00
_cell.angle_gamma   90.00
#
_symmetry.space_group_name_H-M   'P 1'
#
loop_
_entity.id
_entity.type
_entity.pdbx_description
1 polymer ?
#
loop_
_entity_poly.entity_id
_entity_poly.type
_entity_poly.pdbx_seq_one_letter_code
_entity_poly.pdbx_strand_id
1 'polypeptide(L)'
;MTIRIELNNLFSAKHGLKIALEIARYEMASEQIERINNLINILDNSYKRLEIIIAQDLLLDLKECIAIFKKSESIHWIRDDFTKEVLHFDNINEGNKLI
;
A
#
# COMPACT_ATOMS: atom_id res chain seq x y z
N MET A 1 -11.15 12.49 6.71
CA MET A 1 -10.48 13.12 5.56
C MET A 1 -10.05 12.03 4.59
N THR A 2 -10.28 12.21 3.29
CA THR A 2 -9.89 11.24 2.27
C THR A 2 -8.79 11.80 1.37
N ILE A 3 -7.99 10.89 0.82
CA ILE A 3 -6.84 11.18 -0.03
C ILE A 3 -7.00 10.40 -1.32
N ARG A 4 -6.70 11.08 -2.42
CA ARG A 4 -6.70 10.51 -3.76
C ARG A 4 -5.33 9.93 -4.08
N ILE A 5 -5.29 8.71 -4.58
CA ILE A 5 -4.07 7.98 -4.90
C ILE A 5 -4.18 7.44 -6.31
N GLU A 6 -3.15 7.69 -7.12
CA GLU A 6 -3.08 7.18 -8.49
C GLU A 6 -2.11 6.02 -8.56
N LEU A 7 -2.61 4.81 -8.82
CA LEU A 7 -1.81 3.60 -8.97
C LEU A 7 -1.53 3.37 -10.44
N ASN A 8 -0.27 3.14 -10.81
CA ASN A 8 0.11 2.95 -12.21
C ASN A 8 -0.18 1.53 -12.68
N ASN A 9 -0.17 0.57 -11.75
CA ASN A 9 -0.44 -0.83 -12.04
C ASN A 9 -1.10 -1.52 -10.83
N LEU A 10 -2.41 -1.78 -10.95
CA LEU A 10 -3.19 -2.41 -9.89
C LEU A 10 -2.71 -3.80 -9.50
N PHE A 11 -2.34 -4.63 -10.47
CA PHE A 11 -1.76 -5.95 -10.22
C PHE A 11 -0.50 -5.83 -9.36
N SER A 12 0.44 -4.97 -9.75
CA SER A 12 1.70 -4.78 -9.03
C SER A 12 1.49 -4.17 -7.64
N ALA A 13 0.59 -3.19 -7.51
CA ALA A 13 0.23 -2.59 -6.23
C ALA A 13 -0.39 -3.62 -5.28
N LYS A 14 -1.36 -4.40 -5.76
CA LYS A 14 -2.03 -5.44 -4.96
C LYS A 14 -1.04 -6.50 -4.48
N HIS A 15 -0.24 -7.06 -5.39
CA HIS A 15 0.72 -8.11 -5.04
C HIS A 15 1.83 -7.59 -4.14
N GLY A 16 2.36 -6.39 -4.42
CA GLY A 16 3.35 -5.76 -3.57
C GLY A 16 2.82 -5.50 -2.16
N LEU A 17 1.61 -4.95 -2.03
CA LEU A 17 0.99 -4.69 -0.73
C LEU A 17 0.71 -5.98 0.06
N LYS A 18 0.33 -7.08 -0.61
CA LYS A 18 0.20 -8.39 0.04
C LYS A 18 1.52 -8.84 0.66
N ILE A 19 2.62 -8.74 -0.08
CA ILE A 19 3.93 -9.14 0.43
C ILE A 19 4.38 -8.23 1.57
N ALA A 20 4.23 -6.92 1.41
CA ALA A 20 4.55 -5.94 2.45
C ALA A 20 3.75 -6.22 3.74
N LEU A 21 2.45 -6.49 3.62
CA LEU A 21 1.59 -6.81 4.76
C LEU A 21 1.98 -8.12 5.43
N GLU A 22 2.31 -9.18 4.67
CA GLU A 22 2.75 -10.45 5.27
C GLU A 22 4.06 -10.33 6.05
N ILE A 23 4.92 -9.38 5.66
CA ILE A 23 6.14 -9.07 6.42
C ILE A 23 5.79 -8.24 7.67
N ALA A 24 4.96 -7.20 7.51
CA ALA A 24 4.66 -6.25 8.57
C ALA A 24 3.66 -6.77 9.62
N ARG A 25 2.84 -7.78 9.30
CA ARG A 25 1.72 -8.26 10.15
C ARG A 25 2.10 -8.69 11.56
N TYR A 26 3.37 -9.00 11.82
CA TYR A 26 3.84 -9.39 13.16
C TYR A 26 4.13 -8.20 14.06
N GLU A 27 4.24 -7.00 13.48
CA GLU A 27 4.58 -5.75 14.17
C GLU A 27 3.40 -4.75 14.18
N MET A 28 2.28 -5.08 13.53
CA MET A 28 1.11 -4.21 13.40
C MET A 28 -0.09 -4.71 14.24
N ALA A 29 -1.00 -3.79 14.59
CA ALA A 29 -2.24 -4.17 15.26
C ALA A 29 -3.22 -4.88 14.30
N SER A 30 -4.00 -5.83 14.83
CA SER A 30 -4.96 -6.63 14.03
C SER A 30 -5.93 -5.78 13.22
N GLU A 31 -6.40 -4.65 13.78
CA GLU A 31 -7.31 -3.74 13.10
C GLU A 31 -6.67 -3.07 11.88
N GLN A 32 -5.39 -2.67 11.98
CA GLN A 32 -4.64 -2.09 10.87
C GLN A 32 -4.47 -3.12 9.75
N ILE A 33 -4.12 -4.36 10.13
CA ILE A 33 -3.96 -5.47 9.19
C ILE A 33 -5.27 -5.73 8.44
N GLU A 34 -6.41 -5.71 9.14
CA GLU A 34 -7.72 -5.89 8.53
C GLU A 34 -8.07 -4.76 7.56
N ARG A 35 -7.86 -3.50 7.95
CA ARG A 35 -8.12 -2.35 7.07
C ARG A 35 -7.28 -2.40 5.79
N ILE A 36 -5.99 -2.74 5.89
CA ILE A 36 -5.11 -2.90 4.72
C ILE A 36 -5.56 -4.10 3.88
N ASN A 37 -5.91 -5.24 4.48
CA ASN A 37 -6.42 -6.39 3.74
C ASN A 37 -7.71 -6.09 2.98
N ASN A 38 -8.63 -5.33 3.59
CA ASN A 38 -9.85 -4.89 2.94
C ASN A 38 -9.55 -4.03 1.71
N LEU A 39 -8.58 -3.11 1.80
CA LEU A 39 -8.10 -2.36 0.64
C LEU A 39 -7.51 -3.28 -0.44
N ILE A 40 -6.63 -4.20 -0.07
CA ILE A 40 -6.01 -5.14 -1.03
C ILE A 40 -7.06 -5.97 -1.77
N ASN A 41 -8.15 -6.35 -1.08
CA ASN A 41 -9.21 -7.18 -1.66
C ASN A 41 -10.11 -6.43 -2.65
N ILE A 42 -10.25 -5.10 -2.52
CA ILE A 42 -10.98 -4.30 -3.51
C ILE A 42 -10.18 -4.01 -4.77
N LEU A 43 -8.84 -4.10 -4.71
CA LEU A 43 -8.00 -3.97 -5.90
C LEU A 43 -8.22 -5.19 -6.81
N ASP A 44 -8.56 -4.96 -8.08
CA ASP A 44 -8.65 -6.03 -9.06
C ASP A 44 -7.26 -6.52 -9.51
N ASN A 45 -7.21 -7.55 -10.35
CA ASN A 45 -5.96 -8.08 -10.91
C ASN A 45 -5.65 -7.51 -12.30
N SER A 46 -6.04 -6.26 -12.58
CA SER A 46 -5.78 -5.62 -13.87
C SER A 46 -4.43 -4.93 -13.91
N TYR A 47 -3.87 -4.77 -15.11
CA TYR A 47 -2.67 -3.94 -15.33
C TYR A 47 -3.04 -2.47 -15.58
N LYS A 48 -4.27 -2.06 -15.27
CA LYS A 48 -4.75 -0.71 -15.56
C LYS A 48 -4.27 0.25 -14.49
N ARG A 49 -4.06 1.49 -14.93
CA ARG A 49 -3.96 2.65 -14.05
C ARG A 49 -5.33 2.89 -13.41
N LEU A 50 -5.36 3.16 -12.11
CA LEU A 50 -6.59 3.49 -11.40
C LEU A 50 -6.33 4.54 -10.33
N GLU A 51 -7.27 5.45 -10.20
CA GLU A 51 -7.34 6.37 -9.09
C GLU A 51 -8.24 5.77 -8.00
N ILE A 52 -7.72 5.65 -6.79
CA ILE A 52 -8.47 5.20 -5.61
C ILE A 52 -8.57 6.34 -4.60
N ILE A 53 -9.69 6.38 -3.89
CA ILE A 53 -9.90 7.31 -2.78
C ILE A 53 -9.88 6.48 -1.50
N ILE A 54 -8.96 6.80 -0.60
CA ILE A 54 -8.84 6.12 0.69
C ILE A 54 -8.94 7.12 1.83
N ALA A 55 -9.28 6.63 3.01
CA ALA A 55 -9.24 7.44 4.22
C ALA A 55 -7.79 7.73 4.64
N GLN A 56 -7.55 8.89 5.27
CA GLN A 56 -6.20 9.32 5.66
C GLN A 56 -5.57 8.40 6.71
N ASP A 57 -6.35 7.90 7.65
CA ASP A 57 -5.93 6.91 8.64
C ASP A 57 -5.45 5.60 7.97
N LEU A 58 -6.17 5.13 6.96
CA LEU A 58 -5.74 3.98 6.16
C LEU A 58 -4.42 4.27 5.41
N LEU A 59 -4.20 5.50 4.94
CA LEU A 59 -2.89 5.87 4.39
C LEU A 59 -1.77 5.79 5.44
N LEU A 60 -2.04 6.19 6.69
CA LEU A 60 -1.05 6.09 7.77
C LEU A 60 -0.72 4.63 8.09
N ASP A 61 -1.73 3.75 8.15
CA ASP A 61 -1.51 2.30 8.32
C ASP A 61 -0.66 1.73 7.18
N LEU A 62 -0.94 2.13 5.94
CA LEU A 62 -0.14 1.73 4.79
C LEU A 62 1.30 2.20 4.91
N LYS A 63 1.54 3.45 5.31
CA LYS A 63 2.90 3.98 5.50
C LYS A 63 3.65 3.25 6.60
N GLU A 64 2.98 2.88 7.68
CA GLU A 64 3.58 2.06 8.74
C GLU A 64 3.97 0.67 8.22
N CYS A 65 3.05 -0.01 7.52
CA CYS A 65 3.30 -1.29 6.87
C CYS A 65 4.51 -1.21 5.92
N ILE A 66 4.58 -0.17 5.10
CA ILE A 66 5.67 0.08 4.15
C ILE A 66 6.98 0.38 4.87
N ALA A 67 6.95 1.12 5.98
CA ALA A 67 8.14 1.43 6.75
C ALA A 67 8.76 0.16 7.37
N ILE A 68 7.93 -0.76 7.87
CA ILE A 68 8.39 -2.08 8.35
C ILE A 68 8.93 -2.90 7.18
N PHE A 69 8.19 -2.97 6.08
CA PHE A 69 8.61 -3.67 4.86
C PHE A 69 9.97 -3.18 4.33
N LYS A 70 10.22 -1.87 4.29
CA LYS A 70 11.49 -1.27 3.87
C LYS A 70 12.68 -1.62 4.74
N LYS A 71 12.44 -1.89 6.04
CA LYS A 71 13.50 -2.31 6.97
C LYS A 71 13.81 -3.80 6.85
N SER A 72 12.93 -4.58 6.23
CA SER A 72 13.16 -6.00 6.00
C SER A 72 14.15 -6.23 4.88
N GLU A 73 15.08 -7.17 5.05
CA GLU A 73 15.98 -7.63 3.98
C GLU A 73 15.20 -8.23 2.79
N SER A 74 13.93 -8.60 2.98
CA SER A 74 13.06 -9.15 1.93
C SER A 74 12.78 -8.18 0.79
N ILE A 75 12.92 -6.86 1.00
CA ILE A 75 12.67 -5.86 -0.05
C ILE A 75 13.57 -6.06 -1.27
N HIS A 76 14.78 -6.62 -1.08
CA HIS A 76 15.74 -6.89 -2.16
C HIS A 76 15.40 -8.12 -3.01
N TRP A 77 14.47 -8.96 -2.55
CA TRP A 77 14.08 -10.21 -3.21
C TRP A 77 12.79 -10.09 -4.01
N ILE A 78 12.12 -8.93 -3.93
CA ILE A 78 10.85 -8.66 -4.59
C ILE A 78 11.12 -7.96 -5.91
N ARG A 79 10.30 -8.29 -6.92
CA ARG A 79 10.40 -7.65 -8.24
C ARG A 79 10.23 -6.14 -8.14
N ASP A 80 11.05 -5.41 -8.90
CA ASP A 80 11.07 -3.95 -8.90
C ASP A 80 9.72 -3.29 -9.16
N ASP A 81 8.87 -3.89 -10.01
CA ASP A 81 7.55 -3.33 -10.32
C ASP A 81 6.61 -3.37 -9.10
N PHE A 82 6.72 -4.40 -8.26
CA PHE A 82 5.94 -4.49 -7.02
C PHE A 82 6.49 -3.51 -5.98
N THR A 83 7.81 -3.47 -5.81
CA THR A 83 8.47 -2.56 -4.88
C THR A 83 8.16 -1.10 -5.21
N LYS A 84 8.20 -0.71 -6.50
CA LYS A 84 7.89 0.66 -6.92
C LYS A 84 6.47 1.09 -6.57
N GLU A 85 5.46 0.24 -6.84
CA GLU A 85 4.07 0.58 -6.52
C GLU A 85 3.82 0.60 -5.00
N VAL A 86 4.47 -0.26 -4.22
CA VAL A 86 4.38 -0.22 -2.75
C VAL A 86 5.00 1.06 -2.20
N LEU A 87 6.20 1.41 -2.66
CA LEU A 87 6.88 2.65 -2.24
C LEU A 87 6.19 3.91 -2.76
N HIS A 88 5.32 3.81 -3.77
CA HIS A 88 4.52 4.95 -4.21
C HIS A 88 3.68 5.51 -3.06
N PHE A 89 3.07 4.65 -2.24
CA PHE A 89 2.25 5.05 -1.09
C PHE A 89 3.01 5.83 -0.01
N ASP A 90 4.31 5.54 0.17
CA ASP A 90 5.17 6.25 1.13
C ASP A 90 5.34 7.73 0.73
N ASN A 91 5.43 7.98 -0.58
CA ASN A 91 5.65 9.29 -1.18
C ASN A 91 4.37 10.14 -1.35
N ILE A 92 3.20 9.60 -0.98
CA ILE A 92 1.94 10.34 -1.06
C ILE A 92 1.93 11.40 0.03
N ASN A 93 1.92 12.66 -0.40
CA ASN A 93 1.89 13.82 0.49
C ASN A 93 0.47 14.36 0.65
N GLU A 94 0.29 15.15 1.70
CA GLU A 94 -0.96 15.84 2.03
C GLU A 94 -1.50 16.75 0.92
N GLY A 95 -0.72 17.09 -0.10
CA GLY A 95 -1.19 17.82 -1.29
C GLY A 95 -2.27 17.08 -2.11
N ASN A 96 -2.43 15.77 -1.89
CA ASN A 96 -3.47 14.94 -2.53
C ASN A 96 -4.78 14.85 -1.73
N LYS A 97 -4.93 15.70 -0.72
CA LYS A 97 -6.13 15.84 0.12
C LYS A 97 -7.33 16.31 -0.70
N LEU A 98 -8.44 15.58 -0.63
CA LEU A 98 -9.74 16.11 -1.05
C LEU A 98 -10.34 16.87 0.15
N ILE A 99 -10.72 18.14 -0.07
CA ILE A 99 -11.31 19.04 0.92
C ILE A 99 -12.65 18.49 1.42
#